data_AF-V9I8N2-F1
#
_entry.id   AF-V9I8N2-F1
#
_cell.length_a   1.000
_cell.length_b   1.000
_cell.length_c   1.000
_cell.angle_alpha   90.00
_cell.angle_beta   90.00
_cell.angle_gamma   90.00
#
_symmetry.space_group_name_H-M   'P 1'
#
loop_
_entity.id
_entity.type
_entity.pdbx_description
1 polymer ?
#
loop_
_entity_poly.entity_id
_entity_poly.type
_entity_poly.pdbx_seq_one_letter_code
_entity_poly.pdbx_strand_id
1 'polypeptide(L)'
;MQILGGMAYMKDTGLERVMRDLRIFRIFEGTNDILRIFVVLSGLQHAGIHLQQLMSAIKISTINLGLIFEELSKRAMRTIGFSSTRNLIQLVHPRLHSSATLCAKSIETFGQIVEGAIIKYGPKKYCGATIYS
;
A
#
# COMPACT_ATOMS: atom_id res chain seq x y z
N MET A 1 13.73 27.84 -1.82
CA MET A 1 13.99 28.63 -3.05
C MET A 1 12.80 29.49 -3.43
N GLN A 2 11.63 28.90 -3.73
CA GLN A 2 10.45 29.64 -4.23
C GLN A 2 10.08 30.88 -3.38
N ILE A 3 10.12 30.76 -2.05
CA ILE A 3 9.76 31.85 -1.12
C ILE A 3 10.80 32.99 -1.09
N LEU A 4 12.10 32.68 -1.24
CA LEU A 4 13.19 33.66 -1.23
C LEU A 4 13.54 34.21 -2.62
N GLY A 5 12.91 33.71 -3.68
CA GLY A 5 13.20 34.11 -5.06
C GLY A 5 14.68 34.00 -5.43
N GLY A 6 15.24 35.05 -6.03
CA GLY A 6 16.63 35.11 -6.48
C GLY A 6 17.67 35.07 -5.36
N MET A 7 17.32 35.54 -4.15
CA MET A 7 18.23 35.50 -3.00
C MET A 7 18.57 34.07 -2.60
N ALA A 8 17.66 33.13 -2.83
CA ALA A 8 17.86 31.73 -2.55
C ALA A 8 19.00 31.10 -3.38
N TYR A 9 19.33 31.71 -4.52
CA TYR A 9 20.41 31.31 -5.43
C TYR A 9 21.73 32.04 -5.15
N MET A 10 21.76 32.93 -4.15
CA MET A 10 22.98 33.62 -3.74
C MET A 10 23.74 32.75 -2.76
N LYS A 11 25.05 32.58 -3.02
CA LYS A 11 25.98 31.81 -2.19
C LYS A 11 25.96 32.26 -0.72
N ASP A 12 25.75 33.55 -0.49
CA ASP A 12 25.75 34.16 0.84
C ASP A 12 24.62 33.62 1.73
N THR A 13 23.52 33.15 1.15
CA THR A 13 22.42 32.53 1.90
C THR A 13 22.65 31.05 2.24
N GLY A 14 23.62 30.40 1.59
CA GLY A 14 23.93 28.97 1.76
C GLY A 14 22.84 28.00 1.30
N LEU A 15 21.65 28.47 0.95
CA LEU A 15 20.47 27.64 0.67
C LEU A 15 20.62 26.80 -0.61
N GLU A 16 21.33 27.34 -1.60
CA GLU A 16 21.72 26.62 -2.81
C GLU A 16 22.57 25.37 -2.53
N ARG A 17 23.44 25.42 -1.50
CA ARG A 17 24.36 24.34 -1.16
C ARG A 17 23.58 23.21 -0.51
N VAL A 18 22.73 23.55 0.46
CA VAL A 18 21.81 22.59 1.09
C VAL A 18 20.92 21.92 0.04
N MET A 19 20.38 22.67 -0.91
CA MET A 19 19.53 22.08 -1.97
C MET A 19 20.31 21.16 -2.92
N ARG A 20 21.59 21.45 -3.20
CA ARG A 20 22.46 20.55 -3.98
C ARG A 20 22.77 19.28 -3.19
N ASP A 21 23.14 19.43 -1.93
CA ASP A 21 23.47 18.32 -1.03
C ASP A 21 22.24 17.42 -0.83
N LEU A 22 21.03 18.01 -0.75
CA LEU A 22 19.79 17.25 -0.61
C LEU A 22 19.46 16.33 -1.80
N ARG A 23 20.00 16.60 -2.99
CA ARG A 23 19.67 15.80 -4.19
C ARG A 23 20.22 14.39 -4.13
N ILE A 24 21.33 14.16 -3.41
CA ILE A 24 21.95 12.84 -3.31
C ILE A 24 21.12 11.88 -2.43
N PHE A 25 20.34 12.39 -1.47
CA PHE A 25 19.53 11.56 -0.56
C PHE A 25 18.42 10.77 -1.26
N ARG A 26 18.08 11.09 -2.52
CA ARG A 26 17.13 10.27 -3.30
C ARG A 26 17.78 9.04 -3.94
N ILE A 27 19.10 8.94 -3.89
CA ILE A 27 19.93 7.94 -4.58
C ILE A 27 20.74 7.13 -3.58
N PHE A 28 21.31 7.79 -2.56
CA PHE A 28 22.10 7.15 -1.52
C PHE A 28 21.20 6.30 -0.60
N GLU A 29 21.71 5.16 -0.14
CA GLU A 29 20.99 4.13 0.66
C GLU A 29 19.87 3.36 -0.05
N GLY A 30 19.76 3.53 -1.35
CA GLY A 30 18.74 2.89 -2.19
C GLY A 30 18.01 3.96 -2.98
N THR A 31 17.94 3.82 -4.30
CA THR A 31 17.21 4.79 -5.09
C THR A 31 15.74 4.76 -4.68
N ASN A 32 15.12 5.94 -4.59
CA ASN A 32 13.71 6.04 -4.16
C ASN A 32 12.80 5.11 -4.99
N ASP A 33 13.10 4.91 -6.28
CA ASP A 33 12.38 3.98 -7.14
C ASP A 33 12.54 2.52 -6.72
N ILE A 34 13.76 2.08 -6.37
CA ILE A 34 14.00 0.73 -5.84
C ILE A 34 13.32 0.56 -4.49
N LEU A 35 13.40 1.55 -3.59
CA LEU A 35 12.75 1.50 -2.28
C LEU A 35 11.22 1.40 -2.40
N ARG A 36 10.62 2.16 -3.33
CA ARG A 36 9.18 2.07 -3.59
C ARG A 36 8.78 0.70 -4.12
N ILE A 37 9.54 0.13 -5.04
CA ILE A 37 9.31 -1.24 -5.53
C ILE A 37 9.46 -2.24 -4.39
N PHE A 38 10.48 -2.09 -3.55
CA PHE A 38 10.73 -2.97 -2.41
C PHE A 38 9.58 -2.96 -1.40
N VAL A 39 9.07 -1.79 -1.02
CA VAL A 39 7.92 -1.67 -0.11
C VAL A 39 6.67 -2.31 -0.71
N VAL A 40 6.40 -2.08 -2.00
CA VAL A 40 5.26 -2.69 -2.69
C VAL A 40 5.39 -4.22 -2.73
N LEU A 41 6.55 -4.74 -3.13
CA LEU A 41 6.78 -6.18 -3.22
C LEU A 41 6.72 -6.85 -1.85
N SER A 42 7.33 -6.26 -0.82
CA SER A 42 7.29 -6.78 0.55
C SER A 42 5.87 -6.81 1.10
N GLY A 43 5.08 -5.75 0.86
CA GLY A 43 3.66 -5.72 1.23
C GLY A 43 2.82 -6.76 0.47
N LEU A 44 3.07 -6.91 -0.83
CA LEU A 44 2.39 -7.89 -1.68
C LEU A 44 2.77 -9.33 -1.34
N GLN A 45 4.00 -9.60 -0.90
CA GLN A 45 4.42 -10.92 -0.44
C GLN A 45 3.61 -11.34 0.78
N HIS A 46 3.43 -10.44 1.75
CA HIS A 46 2.63 -10.71 2.94
C HIS A 46 1.14 -10.97 2.60
N ALA A 47 0.54 -10.10 1.77
CA ALA A 47 -0.84 -10.28 1.31
C ALA A 47 -1.00 -11.52 0.41
N GLY A 48 0.02 -11.79 -0.41
CA GLY A 48 0.07 -12.90 -1.36
C GLY A 48 0.07 -14.26 -0.68
N ILE A 49 0.78 -14.43 0.45
CA ILE A 49 0.76 -15.68 1.23
C ILE A 49 -0.67 -15.99 1.71
N HIS A 50 -1.38 -15.00 2.25
CA HIS A 50 -2.77 -15.18 2.71
C HIS A 50 -3.73 -15.52 1.56
N LEU A 51 -3.58 -14.84 0.42
CA LEU A 51 -4.38 -15.12 -0.78
C LEU A 51 -4.03 -16.47 -1.43
N GLN A 52 -2.77 -16.92 -1.38
CA GLN A 52 -2.40 -18.26 -1.84
C GLN A 52 -3.04 -19.36 -1.01
N GLN A 53 -3.11 -19.19 0.31
CA GLN A 53 -3.84 -20.13 1.17
C GLN A 53 -5.30 -20.22 0.74
N LEU A 54 -5.97 -19.08 0.53
CA LEU A 54 -7.34 -19.05 0.02
C LEU A 54 -7.47 -19.70 -1.37
N MET A 55 -6.57 -19.40 -2.31
CA MET A 55 -6.61 -19.98 -3.66
C MET A 55 -6.31 -21.47 -3.68
N SER A 56 -5.42 -21.97 -2.81
CA SER A 56 -5.15 -23.40 -2.66
C SER A 56 -6.33 -24.15 -2.05
N ALA A 57 -7.01 -23.55 -1.06
CA ALA A 57 -8.25 -24.09 -0.50
C ALA A 57 -9.37 -24.14 -1.55
N ILE A 58 -9.46 -23.11 -2.41
CA ILE A 58 -10.42 -23.07 -3.53
C ILE A 58 -10.05 -24.12 -4.60
N LYS A 59 -8.77 -24.30 -4.93
CA LYS A 59 -8.33 -25.25 -5.97
C LYS A 59 -8.55 -26.72 -5.59
N ILE A 60 -8.50 -27.05 -4.29
CA ILE A 60 -8.85 -28.38 -3.78
C ILE A 60 -10.37 -28.58 -3.75
N SER A 61 -11.15 -27.51 -3.88
CA SER A 61 -12.61 -27.48 -3.73
C SER A 61 -13.34 -27.17 -5.04
N THR A 62 -13.31 -28.11 -5.97
CA THR A 62 -14.24 -28.13 -7.11
C THR A 62 -15.68 -28.51 -6.70
N ILE A 63 -16.00 -28.60 -5.39
CA ILE A 63 -17.29 -29.06 -4.85
C ILE A 63 -18.03 -27.98 -4.03
N ASN A 64 -17.38 -26.97 -3.45
CA ASN A 64 -18.07 -25.99 -2.57
C ASN A 64 -18.46 -24.69 -3.28
N LEU A 65 -19.52 -24.75 -4.10
CA LEU A 65 -20.16 -23.57 -4.69
C LEU A 65 -20.56 -22.50 -3.63
N GLY A 66 -20.89 -22.96 -2.40
CA GLY A 66 -21.29 -22.10 -1.29
C GLY A 66 -20.19 -21.16 -0.79
N LEU A 67 -18.93 -21.60 -0.77
CA LEU A 67 -17.80 -20.75 -0.36
C LEU A 67 -17.47 -19.69 -1.41
N ILE A 68 -17.63 -20.01 -2.70
CA ILE A 68 -17.47 -19.05 -3.79
C ILE A 68 -18.56 -17.98 -3.69
N PHE A 69 -19.82 -18.38 -3.46
CA PHE A 69 -20.93 -17.44 -3.30
C PHE A 69 -20.77 -16.55 -2.06
N GLU A 70 -20.28 -17.10 -0.94
CA GLU A 70 -20.02 -16.35 0.28
C GLU A 70 -18.87 -15.33 0.11
N GLU A 71 -17.79 -15.71 -0.56
CA GLU A 71 -16.67 -14.78 -0.82
C GLU A 71 -17.04 -13.73 -1.87
N LEU A 72 -17.80 -14.11 -2.90
CA LEU A 72 -18.32 -13.19 -3.92
C LEU A 72 -19.31 -12.19 -3.32
N SER A 73 -20.18 -12.64 -2.40
CA SER A 73 -21.10 -11.75 -1.67
C SER A 73 -20.37 -10.85 -0.69
N LYS A 74 -19.36 -11.35 0.06
CA LYS A 74 -18.51 -10.51 0.93
C LYS A 74 -17.75 -9.45 0.12
N ARG A 75 -17.24 -9.79 -1.06
CA ARG A 75 -16.55 -8.85 -1.96
C ARG A 75 -17.51 -7.86 -2.61
N ALA A 76 -18.69 -8.32 -3.03
CA ALA A 76 -19.75 -7.44 -3.49
C ALA A 76 -20.10 -6.45 -2.38
N MET A 77 -20.44 -6.92 -1.17
CA MET A 77 -20.75 -6.09 0.01
C MET A 77 -19.64 -5.06 0.33
N ARG A 78 -18.36 -5.43 0.23
CA ARG A 78 -17.24 -4.48 0.36
C ARG A 78 -17.19 -3.44 -0.77
N THR A 79 -17.48 -3.85 -2.01
CA THR A 79 -17.45 -2.97 -3.19
C THR A 79 -18.64 -2.00 -3.22
N ILE A 80 -19.83 -2.43 -2.78
CA ILE A 80 -21.03 -1.58 -2.64
C ILE A 80 -21.02 -0.71 -1.37
N GLY A 81 -19.89 -0.62 -0.64
CA GLY A 81 -19.72 0.31 0.48
C GLY A 81 -20.26 -0.18 1.82
N PHE A 82 -20.66 -1.46 1.92
CA PHE A 82 -21.04 -2.12 3.16
C PHE A 82 -19.83 -2.80 3.81
N SER A 83 -18.74 -2.04 3.91
CA SER A 83 -17.55 -2.46 4.64
C SER A 83 -17.63 -2.00 6.08
N SER A 84 -17.29 -2.89 7.01
CA SER A 84 -16.94 -2.53 8.37
C SER A 84 -15.66 -1.71 8.32
N THR A 85 -15.80 -0.38 8.16
CA THR A 85 -14.69 0.56 8.24
C THR A 85 -13.95 0.25 9.54
N ARG A 86 -12.70 -0.22 9.45
CA ARG A 86 -11.88 -0.44 10.64
C ARG A 86 -11.82 0.89 11.38
N ASN A 87 -12.55 0.98 12.50
CA ASN A 87 -12.73 2.24 13.19
C ASN A 87 -11.48 2.57 13.99
N LEU A 88 -10.61 3.37 13.40
CA LEU A 88 -9.46 4.00 14.07
C LEU A 88 -9.89 5.02 15.14
N ILE A 89 -11.20 5.33 15.19
CA ILE A 89 -11.84 6.29 16.09
C ILE A 89 -11.48 6.01 17.55
N GLN A 90 -11.46 4.75 17.98
CA GLN A 90 -11.18 4.41 19.38
C GLN A 90 -9.70 4.59 19.78
N LEU A 91 -8.79 4.68 18.80
CA LEU A 91 -7.35 4.81 19.04
C LEU A 91 -6.88 6.27 19.01
N VAL A 92 -7.76 7.19 18.62
CA VAL A 92 -7.39 8.55 18.23
C VAL A 92 -8.21 9.56 19.03
N HIS A 93 -7.58 10.66 19.43
CA HIS A 93 -8.24 11.75 20.14
C HIS A 93 -9.46 12.29 19.36
N PRO A 94 -10.56 12.68 20.03
CA PRO A 94 -11.81 13.07 19.35
C PRO A 94 -11.69 14.16 18.29
N ARG A 95 -10.74 15.09 18.45
CA ARG A 95 -10.45 16.14 17.47
C ARG A 95 -9.95 15.64 16.12
N LEU A 96 -9.45 14.41 16.05
CA LEU A 96 -8.86 13.79 14.86
C LEU A 96 -9.76 12.70 14.27
N HIS A 97 -10.98 12.51 14.77
CA HIS A 97 -11.90 11.48 14.26
C HIS A 97 -12.20 11.64 12.76
N SER A 98 -12.34 12.87 12.26
CA SER A 98 -12.55 13.13 10.83
C SER A 98 -11.37 12.70 9.95
N SER A 99 -10.14 12.88 10.41
CA SER A 99 -8.93 12.41 9.72
C SER A 99 -8.77 10.89 9.85
N ALA A 100 -9.14 10.32 10.99
CA ALA A 100 -9.09 8.89 11.25
C ALA A 100 -10.07 8.11 10.34
N THR A 101 -11.28 8.62 10.12
CA THR A 101 -12.24 8.02 9.19
C THR A 101 -11.75 8.11 7.75
N LEU A 102 -11.15 9.24 7.33
CA LEU A 102 -10.54 9.36 6.00
C LEU A 102 -9.42 8.34 5.81
N CYS A 103 -8.53 8.21 6.79
CA CYS A 103 -7.44 7.24 6.76
C CYS A 103 -7.96 5.80 6.65
N ALA A 104 -8.95 5.43 7.46
CA ALA A 104 -9.57 4.11 7.40
C ALA A 104 -10.17 3.81 6.02
N LYS A 105 -10.84 4.79 5.41
CA LYS A 105 -11.37 4.68 4.04
C LYS A 105 -10.26 4.50 3.00
N SER A 106 -9.18 5.26 3.09
CA SER A 106 -8.03 5.12 2.18
C SER A 106 -7.35 3.75 2.31
N ILE A 107 -7.20 3.23 3.52
CA ILE A 107 -6.65 1.89 3.78
C ILE A 107 -7.53 0.82 3.11
N GLU A 108 -8.84 0.96 3.21
CA GLU A 108 -9.77 0.01 2.60
C GLU A 108 -9.69 0.04 1.07
N THR A 109 -9.76 1.24 0.46
CA THR A 109 -9.65 1.38 -1.00
C THR A 109 -8.31 0.83 -1.50
N PHE A 110 -7.22 1.10 -0.77
CA PHE A 110 -5.92 0.54 -1.09
C PHE A 110 -5.92 -1.00 -1.05
N GLY A 111 -6.52 -1.59 -0.01
CA GLY A 111 -6.66 -3.04 0.12
C GLY A 111 -7.43 -3.67 -1.05
N GLN A 112 -8.54 -3.07 -1.46
CA GLN A 112 -9.33 -3.54 -2.61
C GLN A 112 -8.52 -3.53 -3.92
N ILE A 113 -7.74 -2.46 -4.15
CA ILE A 113 -6.86 -2.35 -5.33
C ILE A 113 -5.77 -3.42 -5.29
N VAL A 114 -5.16 -3.65 -4.12
CA VAL A 114 -4.12 -4.67 -3.93
C VAL A 114 -4.66 -6.07 -4.19
N GLU A 115 -5.83 -6.42 -3.64
CA GLU A 115 -6.48 -7.70 -3.90
C GLU A 115 -6.79 -7.89 -5.39
N GLY A 116 -7.36 -6.86 -6.04
CA GLY A 116 -7.62 -6.88 -7.48
C GLY A 116 -6.35 -7.08 -8.30
N ALA A 117 -5.25 -6.43 -7.92
CA ALA A 117 -3.96 -6.60 -8.57
C ALA A 117 -3.41 -8.02 -8.39
N ILE A 118 -3.45 -8.60 -7.19
CA ILE A 118 -2.97 -9.96 -6.94
C ILE A 118 -3.78 -11.00 -7.72
N ILE A 119 -5.10 -10.84 -7.79
CA ILE A 119 -5.98 -11.74 -8.57
C ILE A 119 -5.66 -11.64 -10.07
N LYS A 120 -5.51 -10.42 -10.59
CA LYS A 120 -5.25 -10.18 -12.02
C LYS A 120 -3.88 -10.69 -12.46
N TYR A 121 -2.83 -10.46 -11.66
CA TYR A 121 -1.45 -10.77 -12.05
C TYR A 121 -0.95 -12.13 -11.52
N GLY A 122 -1.73 -12.77 -10.65
CA GLY A 122 -1.48 -14.10 -10.11
C GLY A 122 -0.53 -14.09 -8.91
N PRO A 123 -0.83 -14.83 -7.83
CA PRO A 123 -0.07 -14.75 -6.58
C PRO A 123 1.29 -15.47 -6.64
N LYS A 124 1.54 -16.32 -7.65
CA LYS A 124 2.82 -17.04 -7.79
C LYS A 124 4.00 -16.12 -8.10
N LYS A 125 3.76 -14.97 -8.73
CA LYS A 125 4.82 -14.02 -9.08
C LYS A 125 5.44 -13.31 -7.87
N TYR A 126 4.72 -13.22 -6.76
CA TYR A 126 5.10 -12.45 -5.58
C TYR A 126 5.61 -13.30 -4.41
N CYS A 127 5.35 -14.61 -4.43
CA CYS A 127 5.73 -15.54 -3.35
C CYS A 127 7.09 -16.23 -3.60
N GLY A 128 7.66 -16.10 -4.80
CA GLY A 128 8.97 -16.66 -5.18
C GLY A 128 10.15 -15.70 -5.03
N ALA A 129 9.90 -14.44 -4.67
CA ALA A 129 10.95 -13.49 -4.34
C ALA A 129 11.35 -13.67 -2.87
N THR A 130 11.99 -14.80 -2.55
CA THR A 130 12.82 -14.87 -1.34
C THR A 130 13.99 -13.94 -1.60
N ILE A 131 13.90 -12.70 -1.13
CA ILE A 131 14.98 -11.70 -1.16
C ILE A 131 16.00 -12.10 -0.08
N TYR A 132 16.56 -13.31 -0.15
CA TYR A 132 17.71 -13.76 0.63
C TYR A 132 18.36 -14.98 -0.06
N SER A 133 19.41 -14.70 -0.84
CA SER A 133 20.67 -15.47 -0.86
C SER A 133 21.75 -14.58 -1.44
#